data_AF-A0AAW2TYR1-F1
#
_entry.id   AF-A0AAW2TYR1-F1
#
_cell.length_a   1.000
_cell.length_b   1.000
_cell.length_c   1.000
_cell.angle_alpha   90.00
_cell.angle_beta   90.00
_cell.angle_gamma   90.00
#
_symmetry.space_group_name_H-M   'P 1'
#
loop_
_entity.id
_entity.type
_entity.pdbx_description
1 polymer ?
#
loop_
_entity_poly.entity_id
_entity_poly.type
_entity_poly.pdbx_seq_one_letter_code
_entity_poly.pdbx_strand_id
1 'polypeptide(L)'
;MANSEGSYDRMKEVQEFDQSKAGVKGLSDSGISTIPRIFIHPPESLSGLRNPSSSSIQIPSSTSPTPTPIPTHPKSSNKSGTQQKRGVSSKLSTTEYRLQLSTKPFRRLNHSTSSQRK
;
A
#
# COMPACT_ATOMS: atom_id res chain seq x y z
N MET A 1 15.54 53.41 10.46
CA MET A 1 15.39 52.54 11.65
C MET A 1 16.02 51.19 11.34
N ALA A 2 17.11 50.83 12.02
CA ALA A 2 17.70 49.49 11.91
C ALA A 2 16.84 48.54 12.73
N ASN A 3 16.17 47.59 12.08
CA ASN A 3 15.46 46.55 12.79
C ASN A 3 16.52 45.64 13.42
N SER A 4 16.62 45.66 14.74
CA SER A 4 17.49 44.79 15.52
C SER A 4 16.92 43.38 15.46
N GLU A 5 17.01 42.74 14.30
CA GLU A 5 16.85 41.30 14.14
C GLU A 5 17.98 40.66 14.95
N GLY A 6 17.67 40.32 16.21
CA GLY A 6 18.46 39.32 16.92
C GLY A 6 18.67 38.15 15.98
N SER A 7 19.94 37.75 15.82
CA SER A 7 20.38 36.68 14.92
C SER A 7 19.32 35.59 14.77
N TYR A 8 18.77 35.43 13.56
CA TYR A 8 17.80 34.38 13.27
C TYR A 8 18.44 33.02 13.57
N ASP A 9 17.99 32.38 14.64
CA ASP A 9 18.43 31.06 15.04
C ASP A 9 17.44 30.03 14.53
N ARG A 10 17.79 29.43 13.39
CA ARG A 10 17.00 28.36 12.77
C ARG A 10 16.78 27.18 13.73
N MET A 11 17.76 26.86 14.59
CA MET A 11 17.66 25.71 15.49
C MET A 11 16.59 25.93 16.55
N LYS A 12 16.51 27.14 17.10
CA LYS A 12 15.47 27.53 18.04
C LYS A 12 14.08 27.42 17.43
N GLU A 13 13.88 27.97 16.23
CA GLU A 13 12.57 27.96 15.57
C GLU A 13 12.12 26.52 15.19
N VAL A 14 13.07 25.65 14.79
CA VAL A 14 12.81 24.21 14.59
C VAL A 14 12.39 23.53 15.90
N GLN A 15 13.09 23.81 16.99
CA GLN A 15 12.77 23.22 18.29
C GLN A 15 11.38 23.65 18.78
N GLU A 16 11.03 24.92 18.64
CA GLU A 16 9.71 25.44 19.00
C GLU A 16 8.60 24.82 18.15
N PHE A 17 8.85 24.64 16.85
CA PHE A 17 7.93 23.95 15.95
C PHE A 17 7.72 22.48 16.37
N ASP A 18 8.80 21.74 16.64
CA ASP A 18 8.73 20.35 17.08
C ASP A 18 8.07 20.19 18.46
N GLN A 19 8.23 21.18 19.34
CA GLN A 19 7.59 21.23 20.65
C GLN A 19 6.08 21.46 20.53
N SER A 20 5.62 22.19 19.51
CA SER A 20 4.19 22.45 19.29
C SER A 20 3.37 21.18 19.01
N LYS A 21 4.02 20.12 18.52
CA LYS A 21 3.40 18.85 18.07
C LYS A 21 2.27 19.00 17.05
N ALA A 22 2.09 20.19 16.47
CA ALA A 22 1.06 20.46 15.47
C ALA A 22 1.40 19.83 14.11
N GLY A 23 2.71 19.70 13.82
CA GLY A 23 3.20 19.26 12.51
C GLY A 23 2.81 20.21 11.37
N VAL A 24 3.18 19.85 10.14
CA VAL A 24 2.90 20.71 8.97
C VAL A 24 1.40 20.76 8.65
N LYS A 25 0.65 19.67 8.94
CA LYS A 25 -0.81 19.67 8.81
C LYS A 25 -1.45 20.69 9.75
N GLY A 26 -1.06 20.69 11.03
CA GLY A 26 -1.59 21.65 12.00
C GLY A 26 -1.22 23.10 11.66
N LEU A 27 -0.03 23.31 11.09
CA LEU A 27 0.37 24.62 10.55
C LEU A 27 -0.59 25.07 9.43
N SER A 28 -0.89 24.20 8.47
CA SER A 28 -1.83 24.49 7.39
C SER A 28 -3.26 24.74 7.90
N ASP A 29 -3.77 23.87 8.78
CA ASP A 29 -5.13 23.96 9.31
C ASP A 29 -5.35 25.23 10.15
N SER A 30 -4.28 25.77 10.74
CA SER A 30 -4.32 27.02 11.53
C SER A 30 -4.49 28.28 10.68
N GLY A 31 -4.36 28.17 9.36
CA GLY A 31 -4.59 29.28 8.43
C GLY A 31 -3.49 30.33 8.43
N ILE A 32 -2.22 29.95 8.65
CA ILE A 32 -1.09 30.89 8.59
C ILE A 32 -1.03 31.62 7.24
N SER A 33 -0.84 32.93 7.27
CA SER A 33 -0.67 33.75 6.06
C SER A 33 0.77 33.82 5.57
N THR A 34 1.74 33.48 6.43
CA THR A 34 3.17 33.57 6.15
C THR A 34 3.89 32.28 6.48
N ILE A 35 4.76 31.83 5.58
CA ILE A 35 5.56 30.62 5.74
C ILE A 35 6.68 30.88 6.77
N PRO A 36 6.83 30.06 7.81
CA PRO A 36 7.97 30.15 8.75
C PRO A 36 9.32 30.01 8.05
N ARG A 37 10.34 30.76 8.49
CA ARG A 37 11.65 30.82 7.82
C ARG A 37 12.35 29.46 7.80
N ILE A 38 12.08 28.57 8.76
CA ILE A 38 12.61 27.20 8.77
C ILE A 38 12.28 26.36 7.53
N PHE A 39 11.17 26.66 6.84
CA PHE A 39 10.72 25.97 5.61
C PHE A 39 11.23 26.62 4.32
N ILE A 40 11.90 27.77 4.41
CA ILE A 40 12.47 28.45 3.25
C ILE A 40 13.87 27.90 3.01
N HIS A 41 14.04 27.23 1.88
CA HIS A 41 15.33 26.70 1.46
C HIS A 41 16.14 27.74 0.67
N PRO A 42 17.49 27.69 0.75
CA PRO A 42 18.34 28.57 -0.05
C PRO A 42 18.18 28.29 -1.55
N PRO A 43 18.34 29.31 -2.41
CA PRO A 43 18.09 29.20 -3.85
C PRO A 43 18.94 28.13 -4.54
N GLU A 44 20.16 27.88 -4.06
CA GLU A 44 21.05 26.82 -4.60
C GLU A 44 20.40 25.43 -4.56
N SER A 45 19.56 25.16 -3.56
CA SER A 45 18.82 23.90 -3.44
C SER A 45 17.66 23.77 -4.43
N LEU A 46 17.23 24.88 -5.04
CA LEU A 46 16.12 24.92 -6.00
C LEU A 46 16.58 24.65 -7.44
N SER A 47 17.89 24.67 -7.70
CA SER A 47 18.49 24.53 -9.04
C SER A 47 18.17 23.21 -9.75
N GLY A 48 17.87 22.14 -8.99
CA GLY A 48 17.44 20.84 -9.51
C GLY A 48 15.92 20.62 -9.56
N LEU A 49 15.12 21.55 -9.05
CA LEU A 49 13.67 21.43 -8.96
C LEU A 49 13.04 21.81 -10.31
N ARG A 50 13.22 20.95 -11.31
CA ARG A 50 12.71 21.15 -12.67
C ARG A 50 11.18 21.12 -12.63
N ASN A 51 10.53 22.13 -13.22
CA ASN A 51 9.06 22.17 -13.28
C ASN A 51 8.55 20.83 -13.86
N PRO A 52 7.64 20.11 -13.18
CA PRO A 52 7.21 18.77 -13.62
C PRO A 52 6.57 18.77 -15.01
N SER A 53 6.14 19.93 -15.52
CA SER A 53 5.65 20.08 -16.90
C SER A 53 6.72 19.88 -17.99
N SER A 54 8.01 19.88 -17.64
CA SER A 54 9.13 19.84 -18.61
C SER A 54 9.95 18.56 -18.55
N SER A 55 9.66 17.67 -17.58
CA SER A 55 10.44 16.45 -17.33
C SER A 55 9.50 15.25 -17.30
N SER A 56 9.26 14.62 -18.46
CA SER A 56 8.64 13.30 -18.52
C SER A 56 9.63 12.24 -18.02
N ILE A 57 9.90 12.21 -16.71
CA ILE A 57 10.54 11.05 -16.07
C ILE A 57 9.42 10.03 -15.87
N GLN A 58 9.26 9.13 -16.84
CA GLN A 58 8.30 8.04 -16.72
C GLN A 58 8.84 7.04 -15.70
N ILE A 59 8.23 7.03 -14.52
CA ILE A 59 8.43 5.96 -13.54
C ILE A 59 7.83 4.70 -14.18
N PRO A 60 8.58 3.60 -14.35
CA PRO A 60 8.05 2.40 -14.98
C PRO A 60 6.94 1.83 -14.10
N SER A 61 5.70 1.94 -14.56
CA SER A 61 4.56 1.26 -13.93
C SER A 61 4.68 -0.23 -14.24
N SER A 62 5.07 -1.04 -13.26
CA SER A 62 4.95 -2.50 -13.36
C SER A 62 3.47 -2.89 -13.23
N THR A 63 2.67 -2.60 -14.25
CA THR A 63 1.31 -3.13 -14.32
C THR A 63 1.44 -4.64 -14.53
N SER A 64 0.95 -5.44 -13.58
CA SER A 64 0.76 -6.87 -13.84
C SER A 64 -0.17 -7.03 -15.03
N PRO A 65 0.00 -8.08 -15.87
CA PRO A 65 -0.88 -8.30 -17.01
C PRO A 65 -2.31 -8.40 -16.50
N THR A 66 -3.15 -7.46 -16.93
CA THR A 66 -4.59 -7.51 -16.69
C THR A 66 -5.11 -8.82 -17.28
N PRO A 67 -5.77 -9.71 -16.51
CA PRO A 67 -6.28 -10.95 -17.07
C PRO A 67 -7.31 -10.59 -18.14
N THR A 68 -7.00 -10.92 -19.40
CA THR A 68 -7.92 -10.75 -20.53
C THR A 68 -9.20 -11.53 -20.24
N PRO A 69 -10.40 -10.91 -20.28
CA PRO A 69 -11.64 -11.66 -20.16
C PRO A 69 -11.73 -12.66 -21.32
N ILE A 70 -11.92 -13.93 -20.96
CA ILE A 70 -12.05 -15.04 -21.91
C ILE A 70 -13.27 -14.73 -22.82
N PRO A 71 -13.14 -14.78 -24.17
CA PRO A 71 -14.28 -14.62 -25.05
C PRO A 71 -15.33 -15.70 -24.77
N THR A 72 -16.44 -15.32 -24.16
CA THR A 72 -17.55 -16.23 -23.89
C THR A 72 -18.31 -16.47 -25.20
N HIS A 73 -18.17 -17.66 -25.79
CA HIS A 73 -19.06 -18.08 -26.87
C HIS A 73 -20.51 -18.16 -26.35
N PRO A 74 -21.51 -17.70 -27.13
CA PRO A 74 -22.91 -17.76 -26.71
C PRO A 74 -23.33 -19.22 -26.50
N LYS A 75 -23.93 -19.50 -25.35
CA LYS A 75 -24.45 -20.82 -24.96
C LYS A 75 -25.48 -21.31 -25.99
N SER A 76 -25.18 -22.43 -26.65
CA SER A 76 -26.18 -23.25 -27.34
C SER A 76 -27.27 -23.63 -26.33
N SER A 77 -28.50 -23.22 -26.63
CA SER A 77 -29.69 -23.55 -25.86
C SER A 77 -29.99 -25.04 -25.96
N ASN A 78 -29.70 -25.78 -24.89
CA ASN A 78 -30.13 -27.17 -24.76
C ASN A 78 -31.30 -27.24 -23.77
N LYS A 79 -32.52 -27.42 -24.29
CA LYS A 79 -33.67 -27.87 -23.48
C LYS A 79 -33.41 -29.33 -23.10
N SER A 80 -33.12 -29.60 -21.84
CA SER A 80 -33.07 -30.97 -21.33
C SER A 80 -34.48 -31.50 -21.05
N GLY A 81 -34.88 -32.51 -21.82
CA GLY A 81 -35.87 -33.48 -21.38
C GLY A 81 -35.33 -34.31 -20.21
N THR A 82 -36.25 -34.65 -19.31
CA THR A 82 -36.17 -35.37 -18.04
C THR A 82 -35.26 -36.60 -17.96
N GLN A 83 -34.54 -36.80 -16.84
CA GLN A 83 -34.82 -37.79 -15.77
C GLN A 83 -33.56 -38.19 -14.96
N GLN A 84 -33.73 -38.10 -13.63
CA GLN A 84 -33.26 -39.02 -12.58
C GLN A 84 -31.82 -39.57 -12.58
N LYS A 85 -31.04 -39.20 -11.55
CA LYS A 85 -30.73 -40.15 -10.45
C LYS A 85 -30.06 -39.45 -9.26
N ARG A 86 -30.50 -39.88 -8.08
CA ARG A 86 -30.05 -39.48 -6.75
C ARG A 86 -28.55 -39.72 -6.56
N GLY A 87 -27.86 -38.70 -6.08
CA GLY A 87 -26.49 -38.76 -5.60
C GLY A 87 -26.18 -37.45 -4.86
N VAL A 88 -26.66 -37.34 -3.62
CA VAL A 88 -26.41 -36.16 -2.78
C VAL A 88 -24.95 -36.21 -2.35
N SER A 89 -24.05 -35.61 -3.14
CA SER A 89 -22.74 -35.21 -2.62
C SER A 89 -22.93 -33.82 -2.04
N SER A 90 -23.29 -33.76 -0.75
CA SER A 90 -23.34 -32.51 0.00
C SER A 90 -21.91 -31.97 0.10
N LYS A 91 -21.54 -31.10 -0.85
CA LYS A 91 -20.37 -30.24 -0.70
C LYS A 91 -20.61 -29.43 0.57
N LEU A 92 -19.82 -29.69 1.61
CA LEU A 92 -19.88 -28.94 2.86
C LEU A 92 -19.77 -27.45 2.55
N SER A 93 -20.64 -26.66 3.17
CA SER A 93 -20.56 -25.20 3.11
C SER A 93 -19.17 -24.75 3.57
N THR A 94 -18.67 -23.65 3.01
CA THR A 94 -17.33 -23.11 3.31
C THR A 94 -17.09 -22.93 4.81
N THR A 95 -18.13 -22.61 5.59
CA THR A 95 -18.05 -22.47 7.04
C THR A 95 -17.78 -23.82 7.74
N GLU A 96 -18.44 -24.87 7.29
CA GLU A 96 -18.22 -26.25 7.78
C GLU A 96 -16.81 -26.75 7.44
N TYR A 97 -16.30 -26.40 6.25
CA TYR A 97 -14.92 -26.73 5.89
C TYR A 97 -13.90 -26.06 6.82
N ARG A 98 -14.14 -24.79 7.22
CA ARG A 98 -13.27 -24.07 8.15
C ARG A 98 -13.29 -24.68 9.55
N LEU A 99 -14.49 -25.05 10.04
CA LEU A 99 -14.64 -25.71 11.33
C LEU A 99 -13.96 -27.10 11.34
N GLN A 100 -14.08 -27.86 10.24
CA GLN A 100 -13.45 -29.17 10.09
C GLN A 100 -11.92 -29.11 10.01
N LEU A 101 -11.34 -28.03 9.51
CA LEU A 101 -9.88 -27.85 9.49
C LEU A 101 -9.32 -27.46 10.85
N SER A 102 -10.10 -26.76 11.68
CA SER A 102 -9.71 -26.37 13.04
C SER A 102 -9.57 -27.57 13.99
N THR A 103 -10.20 -28.69 13.69
CA THR A 103 -10.23 -29.88 14.57
C THR A 103 -9.24 -30.96 14.14
N LYS A 104 -8.50 -30.78 13.03
CA LYS A 104 -7.52 -31.76 12.54
C LYS A 104 -6.15 -31.52 13.18
N PRO A 105 -5.53 -32.54 13.80
CA PRO A 105 -4.21 -32.39 14.41
C PRO A 105 -3.15 -32.15 13.34
N PHE A 106 -2.33 -31.13 13.54
CA PHE A 106 -1.27 -30.74 12.62
C PHE A 106 -0.16 -31.80 12.62
N ARG A 107 -0.08 -32.59 11.54
CA ARG A 107 1.04 -33.54 11.37
C ARG A 107 2.33 -32.76 11.13
N ARG A 108 3.27 -32.86 12.06
CA ARG A 108 4.63 -32.33 11.93
C ARG A 108 5.37 -33.13 10.85
N LEU A 109 5.96 -32.44 9.88
CA LEU A 109 6.84 -33.06 8.88
C LEU A 109 8.15 -33.47 9.57
N ASN A 110 8.43 -34.76 9.66
CA ASN A 110 9.72 -35.26 10.15
C ASN A 110 10.77 -35.12 9.03
N HIS A 111 11.85 -34.38 9.28
CA HIS A 111 13.01 -34.38 8.39
C HIS A 111 13.96 -35.48 8.86
N SER A 112 14.13 -36.51 8.03
CA SER A 112 15.12 -37.57 8.26
C SER A 112 16.48 -37.06 7.79
N THR A 113 17.40 -36.79 8.73
CA THR A 113 18.81 -36.57 8.40
C THR A 113 19.45 -37.92 8.09
N SER A 114 19.58 -38.22 6.79
CA SER A 114 20.36 -39.39 6.33
C SER A 114 21.84 -39.13 6.58
N SER A 115 22.42 -39.85 7.54
CA SER A 115 23.85 -39.92 7.81
C SER A 115 24.49 -40.84 6.76
N GLN A 116 25.31 -40.27 5.87
CA GLN A 116 26.17 -41.04 4.97
C GLN A 116 27.58 -41.14 5.56
N ARG A 117 27.80 -42.33 6.16
CA ARG A 117 28.97 -43.22 6.07
C ARG A 117 30.38 -42.63 5.85
N LYS A 118 31.27 -43.02 6.76
CA LYS A 118 32.73 -43.17 6.54
C LYS A 118 33.04 -44.23 5.49
#